data_AF-V2WS13-F1
#
_entry.id   AF-V2WS13-F1
#
_cell.length_a   1.000
_cell.length_b   1.000
_cell.length_c   1.000
_cell.angle_alpha   90.00
_cell.angle_beta   90.00
_cell.angle_gamma   90.00
#
_symmetry.space_group_name_H-M   'P 1'
#
loop_
_entity.id
_entity.type
_entity.pdbx_description
1 polymer ?
#
loop_
_entity_poly.entity_id
_entity_poly.type
_entity_poly.pdbx_seq_one_letter_code
_entity_poly.pdbx_strand_id
1 'polypeptide(L)'
;MTHSPQYTPSLRSPSYSEDPMRGEITLASTLRPSSIRRTSSGTFSKDFGNISLNLERQDSTTTIPTYPQNGLVAGSITVKEPRSVLQVRLKFVGKLKLNVSGFLNEGCKYIETVNQNFILWSSCSSPAETACPESLAFAARIPSTFRDGDAVFSLPPSYETNSTGLPSFCASASYHLKVVISRSSMWNFTTKKSFRLPINYLPRSRPPQPVLNGRNFLSTVKVLPEEWYQSSSVLKPRFAFRNVVRPVDVNFFVPVVRIFGISDTIPVHIHFCGPLSSLQVVHSRLLLEDERVTRWGRKNTSMVLSVELRRQVSVEFEGRSGWKNWVIGSGILRPSTPPFYCHTRGSCSTHDNEEMDWEGEVRCKADVRIGRFDSGCIALK
;
A
#
# COMPACT_ATOMS: atom_id res chain seq x y z
N MET A 1 18.07 30.45 51.85
CA MET A 1 16.83 30.01 51.15
C MET A 1 16.63 30.95 49.97
N THR A 2 16.98 30.52 48.76
CA THR A 2 16.82 31.32 47.54
C THR A 2 15.41 31.13 47.00
N HIS A 3 14.61 32.19 46.99
CA HIS A 3 13.27 32.17 46.41
C HIS A 3 13.38 32.01 44.88
N SER A 4 12.64 31.05 44.32
CA SER A 4 12.49 30.93 42.87
C SER A 4 11.84 32.18 42.29
N PRO A 5 12.26 32.63 41.10
CA PRO A 5 11.65 33.78 40.45
C PRO A 5 10.15 33.55 40.25
N GLN A 6 9.35 34.58 40.56
CA GLN A 6 7.94 34.60 40.21
C GLN A 6 7.81 34.68 38.70
N TYR A 7 7.28 33.63 38.08
CA TYR A 7 6.92 33.66 36.67
C TYR A 7 5.54 34.30 36.51
N THR A 8 5.44 35.31 35.66
CA THR A 8 4.15 35.83 35.19
C THR A 8 3.46 34.73 34.37
N PRO A 9 2.18 34.43 34.63
CA PRO A 9 1.45 33.45 33.84
C PRO A 9 1.47 33.85 32.36
N SER A 10 1.73 32.89 31.48
CA SER A 10 1.68 33.11 30.03
C SER A 10 0.28 33.56 29.61
N LEU A 11 0.20 34.46 28.62
CA LEU A 11 -1.05 34.81 27.96
C LEU A 11 -1.73 33.53 27.43
N ARG A 12 -3.07 33.54 27.36
CA ARG A 12 -3.82 32.43 26.73
C ARG A 12 -3.33 32.25 25.30
N SER A 13 -3.07 31.01 24.91
CA SER A 13 -2.78 30.68 23.52
C SER A 13 -3.92 31.17 22.61
N PRO A 14 -3.60 31.66 21.39
CA PRO A 14 -4.62 32.04 20.42
C PRO A 14 -5.62 30.90 20.16
N SER A 15 -6.84 31.25 19.78
CA SER A 15 -7.80 30.27 19.28
C SER A 15 -7.39 29.86 17.86
N TYR A 16 -6.81 28.68 17.71
CA TYR A 16 -6.49 28.12 16.40
C TYR A 16 -7.72 27.42 15.80
N SER A 17 -7.98 27.60 14.51
CA SER A 17 -8.96 26.82 13.73
C SER A 17 -8.28 25.62 13.04
N GLU A 18 -9.05 24.56 12.73
CA GLU A 18 -8.52 23.43 11.92
C GLU A 18 -8.18 23.87 10.48
N ASP A 19 -8.93 24.84 9.93
CA ASP A 19 -8.72 25.39 8.59
C ASP A 19 -7.99 26.74 8.67
N PRO A 20 -7.04 27.02 7.76
CA PRO A 20 -6.34 28.31 7.73
C PRO A 20 -7.32 29.46 7.48
N MET A 21 -7.23 30.51 8.29
CA MET A 21 -8.00 31.74 8.08
C MET A 21 -7.46 32.55 6.90
N ARG A 22 -8.17 33.62 6.53
CA ARG A 22 -7.74 34.52 5.44
C ARG A 22 -6.36 35.13 5.77
N GLY A 23 -5.36 34.82 4.94
CA GLY A 23 -3.99 35.29 5.12
C GLY A 23 -3.07 34.28 5.82
N GLU A 24 -3.61 33.19 6.35
CA GLU A 24 -2.81 32.07 6.84
C GLU A 24 -2.47 31.10 5.71
N ILE A 25 -1.31 30.46 5.81
CA ILE A 25 -0.88 29.40 4.88
C ILE A 25 -0.59 28.13 5.67
N THR A 26 -1.12 27.01 5.20
CA THR A 26 -0.79 25.70 5.76
C THR A 26 0.60 25.30 5.28
N LEU A 27 1.59 25.34 6.16
CA LEU A 27 2.97 24.98 5.83
C LEU A 27 3.15 23.47 5.59
N ALA A 28 2.41 22.66 6.34
CA ALA A 28 2.36 21.21 6.21
C ALA A 28 0.97 20.71 6.61
N SER A 29 0.42 19.78 5.82
CA SER A 29 -0.86 19.14 6.13
C SER A 29 -0.71 17.64 6.00
N THR A 30 -0.94 16.92 7.09
CA THR A 30 -1.22 15.47 7.05
C THR A 30 -2.72 15.21 6.99
N LEU A 31 -3.54 16.25 6.81
CA LEU A 31 -4.99 16.16 6.91
C LEU A 31 -5.49 15.09 5.95
N ARG A 32 -6.39 14.27 6.48
CA ARG A 32 -7.25 13.44 5.64
C ARG A 32 -7.95 14.44 4.70
N PRO A 33 -7.90 14.26 3.36
CA PRO A 33 -8.81 14.96 2.49
C PRO A 33 -10.20 14.86 3.13
N SER A 34 -10.88 15.98 3.32
CA SER A 34 -12.13 16.07 4.08
C SER A 34 -13.20 15.10 3.53
N SER A 35 -13.05 14.68 2.27
CA SER A 35 -13.83 13.61 1.62
C SER A 35 -13.70 12.24 2.31
N ILE A 36 -12.56 11.90 2.94
CA ILE A 36 -12.31 10.63 3.63
C ILE A 36 -12.86 10.63 5.07
N ARG A 37 -13.11 11.81 5.67
CA ARG A 37 -13.78 11.90 6.99
C ARG A 37 -15.30 11.71 6.90
N ARG A 38 -15.90 11.66 5.71
CA ARG A 38 -17.29 11.22 5.59
C ARG A 38 -17.32 9.75 6.01
N THR A 39 -17.73 9.50 7.25
CA THR A 39 -18.20 8.18 7.66
C THR A 39 -19.19 7.77 6.60
N SER A 40 -18.81 6.77 5.79
CA SER A 40 -19.71 6.19 4.80
C SER A 40 -21.03 5.91 5.51
N SER A 41 -22.10 6.54 5.05
CA SER A 41 -23.46 6.34 5.58
C SER A 41 -24.25 5.35 4.73
N GLY A 42 -23.62 4.79 3.69
CA GLY A 42 -24.27 3.84 2.80
C GLY A 42 -24.45 2.47 3.45
N THR A 43 -25.40 1.72 2.89
CA THR A 43 -25.70 0.34 3.26
C THR A 43 -25.46 -0.55 2.06
N PHE A 44 -24.73 -1.64 2.24
CA PHE A 44 -24.59 -2.69 1.25
C PHE A 44 -25.61 -3.79 1.54
N SER A 45 -26.44 -4.14 0.56
CA SER A 45 -27.47 -5.16 0.70
C SER A 45 -27.23 -6.32 -0.26
N LYS A 46 -27.34 -7.56 0.25
CA LYS A 46 -27.27 -8.77 -0.57
C LYS A 46 -28.38 -9.74 -0.19
N ASP A 47 -29.23 -10.07 -1.16
CA ASP A 47 -30.26 -11.11 -1.03
C ASP A 47 -29.67 -12.49 -1.40
N PHE A 48 -30.04 -13.50 -0.61
CA PHE A 48 -29.70 -14.91 -0.75
C PHE A 48 -30.96 -15.82 -0.77
N GLY A 49 -32.06 -15.32 -1.33
CA GLY A 49 -33.35 -15.99 -1.43
C GLY A 49 -34.18 -15.72 -0.18
N ASN A 50 -34.13 -16.62 0.81
CA ASN A 50 -34.95 -16.49 2.04
C ASN A 50 -34.26 -15.63 3.11
N ILE A 51 -33.11 -15.03 2.80
CA ILE A 51 -32.28 -14.27 3.73
C ILE A 51 -31.70 -13.07 3.00
N SER A 52 -31.73 -11.91 3.64
CA SER A 52 -31.04 -10.71 3.16
C SER A 52 -30.02 -10.25 4.21
N LEU A 53 -28.83 -9.89 3.76
CA LEU A 53 -27.76 -9.35 4.60
C LEU A 53 -27.57 -7.88 4.25
N ASN A 54 -27.74 -7.00 5.24
CA ASN A 54 -27.50 -5.56 5.13
C ASN A 54 -26.29 -5.20 5.97
N LEU A 55 -25.30 -4.56 5.38
CA LEU A 55 -24.07 -4.11 6.04
C LEU A 55 -24.00 -2.60 6.04
N GLU A 56 -23.80 -2.02 7.21
CA GLU A 56 -23.72 -0.58 7.39
C GLU A 56 -22.34 -0.03 7.03
N ARG A 57 -22.29 1.30 6.86
CA ARG A 57 -21.07 2.07 6.64
C ARG A 57 -20.27 1.67 5.41
N GLN A 58 -20.97 1.35 4.34
CA GLN A 58 -20.36 1.03 3.05
C GLN A 58 -20.41 2.23 2.11
N ASP A 59 -19.43 2.30 1.21
CA ASP A 59 -19.46 3.26 0.10
C ASP A 59 -20.57 2.83 -0.87
N SER A 60 -21.39 3.77 -1.34
CA SER A 60 -22.51 3.48 -2.25
C SER A 60 -22.06 2.88 -3.59
N THR A 61 -20.79 3.08 -3.96
CA THR A 61 -20.20 2.55 -5.19
C THR A 61 -19.55 1.17 -5.00
N THR A 62 -19.52 0.64 -3.77
CA THR A 62 -18.79 -0.60 -3.50
C THR A 62 -19.57 -1.84 -3.93
N THR A 63 -18.91 -2.72 -4.68
CA THR A 63 -19.43 -4.05 -5.03
C THR A 63 -19.08 -5.12 -4.00
N ILE A 64 -18.05 -4.86 -3.18
CA ILE A 64 -17.55 -5.75 -2.13
C ILE A 64 -17.37 -4.91 -0.86
N PRO A 65 -18.06 -5.24 0.24
CA PRO A 65 -17.93 -4.54 1.51
C PRO A 65 -16.48 -4.42 1.94
N THR A 66 -16.06 -3.22 2.33
CA THR A 66 -14.66 -2.91 2.60
C THR A 66 -14.49 -2.41 4.03
N TYR A 67 -13.56 -3.01 4.77
CA TYR A 67 -13.33 -2.72 6.18
C TYR A 67 -11.86 -2.38 6.46
N PRO A 68 -11.57 -1.38 7.29
CA PRO A 68 -10.22 -1.04 7.70
C PRO A 68 -9.71 -1.99 8.80
N GLN A 69 -8.48 -1.75 9.27
CA GLN A 69 -7.94 -2.39 10.47
C GLN A 69 -8.88 -2.18 11.67
N ASN A 70 -9.16 -3.24 12.43
CA ASN A 70 -10.13 -3.20 13.53
C ASN A 70 -11.52 -2.68 13.12
N GLY A 71 -11.87 -2.81 11.84
CA GLY A 71 -13.14 -2.36 11.29
C GLY A 71 -14.33 -3.04 11.98
N LEU A 72 -15.35 -2.23 12.28
CA LEU A 72 -16.63 -2.72 12.79
C LEU A 72 -17.49 -3.20 11.62
N VAL A 73 -17.77 -4.50 11.59
CA VAL A 73 -18.77 -5.13 10.74
C VAL A 73 -20.10 -5.07 11.47
N ALA A 74 -20.91 -4.06 11.15
CA ALA A 74 -22.26 -3.88 11.70
C ALA A 74 -23.31 -4.03 10.60
N GLY A 75 -24.48 -4.54 10.97
CA GLY A 75 -25.54 -4.78 10.02
C GLY A 75 -26.71 -5.57 10.59
N SER A 76 -27.57 -6.05 9.69
CA SER A 76 -28.72 -6.88 10.01
C SER A 76 -28.88 -8.05 9.05
N ILE A 77 -29.42 -9.15 9.56
CA ILE A 77 -29.82 -10.32 8.79
C ILE A 77 -31.35 -10.39 8.83
N THR A 78 -31.99 -10.20 7.68
CA THR A 78 -33.44 -10.36 7.53
C THR A 78 -33.75 -11.79 7.08
N VAL A 79 -34.70 -12.46 7.72
CA VAL A 79 -35.10 -13.84 7.44
C VAL A 79 -36.57 -13.86 7.03
N LYS A 80 -36.87 -14.31 5.79
CA LYS A 80 -38.23 -14.32 5.23
C LYS A 80 -39.15 -15.38 5.88
N GLU A 81 -38.59 -16.47 6.39
CA GLU A 81 -39.32 -17.60 6.99
C GLU A 81 -38.77 -17.91 8.40
N PRO A 82 -39.10 -17.09 9.42
CA PRO A 82 -38.52 -17.22 10.75
C PRO A 82 -38.97 -18.47 11.52
N ARG A 83 -40.19 -18.96 11.30
CA ARG A 83 -40.82 -20.02 12.11
C ARG A 83 -40.11 -21.37 12.03
N SER A 84 -39.44 -21.66 10.92
CA SER A 84 -38.71 -22.92 10.73
C SER A 84 -37.25 -22.86 11.18
N VAL A 85 -36.78 -21.69 11.63
CA VAL A 85 -35.38 -21.49 12.03
C VAL A 85 -35.15 -22.00 13.44
N LEU A 86 -34.11 -22.80 13.61
CA LEU A 86 -33.62 -23.31 14.89
C LEU A 86 -32.41 -22.51 15.40
N GLN A 87 -31.57 -22.02 14.48
CA GLN A 87 -30.39 -21.24 14.85
C GLN A 87 -29.93 -20.36 13.69
N VAL A 88 -29.58 -19.12 14.00
CA VAL A 88 -28.87 -18.21 13.08
C VAL A 88 -27.48 -17.94 13.64
N ARG A 89 -26.47 -18.22 12.83
CA ARG A 89 -25.07 -18.11 13.21
C ARG A 89 -24.30 -17.31 12.17
N LEU A 90 -23.61 -16.27 12.61
CA LEU A 90 -22.71 -15.48 11.79
C LEU A 90 -21.27 -15.93 12.05
N LYS A 91 -20.53 -16.19 10.98
CA LYS A 91 -19.10 -16.50 11.06
C LYS A 91 -18.30 -15.49 10.27
N PHE A 92 -17.17 -15.07 10.82
CA PHE A 92 -16.17 -14.33 10.08
C PHE A 92 -14.97 -15.25 9.82
N VAL A 93 -14.70 -15.50 8.55
CA VAL A 93 -13.72 -16.50 8.10
C VAL A 93 -12.66 -15.81 7.25
N GLY A 94 -11.40 -15.97 7.64
CA GLY A 94 -10.22 -15.49 6.92
C GLY A 94 -9.31 -16.67 6.58
N LYS A 95 -8.75 -16.66 5.37
CA LYS A 95 -7.83 -17.70 4.90
C LYS A 95 -6.68 -17.09 4.14
N LEU A 96 -5.49 -17.63 4.38
CA LEU A 96 -4.33 -17.42 3.53
C LEU A 96 -4.05 -18.71 2.75
N LYS A 97 -3.99 -18.60 1.43
CA LYS A 97 -3.66 -19.69 0.52
C LYS A 97 -2.29 -19.40 -0.10
N LEU A 98 -1.38 -20.34 0.00
CA LEU A 98 -0.05 -20.28 -0.61
C LEU A 98 0.09 -21.46 -1.57
N ASN A 99 0.43 -21.19 -2.83
CA ASN A 99 0.84 -22.19 -3.80
C ASN A 99 2.27 -21.85 -4.24
N VAL A 100 3.19 -22.76 -3.97
CA VAL A 100 4.58 -22.67 -4.45
C VAL A 100 4.79 -23.83 -5.40
N SER A 101 4.93 -23.55 -6.70
CA SER A 101 5.30 -24.57 -7.68
C SER A 101 6.74 -24.35 -8.16
N GLY A 102 7.43 -25.41 -8.59
CA GLY A 102 8.84 -25.34 -8.97
C GLY A 102 9.83 -25.90 -7.95
N PHE A 103 9.34 -26.40 -6.81
CA PHE A 103 10.07 -27.38 -6.01
C PHE A 103 9.50 -28.77 -6.27
N LEU A 104 10.31 -29.82 -6.06
CA LEU A 104 9.96 -31.23 -6.34
C LEU A 104 8.65 -31.74 -5.71
N ASN A 105 8.06 -30.99 -4.77
CA ASN A 105 6.75 -31.25 -4.18
C ASN A 105 5.85 -30.03 -4.43
N GLU A 106 4.87 -30.15 -5.32
CA GLU A 106 3.80 -29.16 -5.49
C GLU A 106 2.95 -29.13 -4.21
N GLY A 107 3.00 -28.01 -3.49
CA GLY A 107 2.30 -27.85 -2.21
C GLY A 107 1.33 -26.67 -2.23
N CYS A 108 0.13 -26.90 -1.68
CA CYS A 108 -0.86 -25.87 -1.39
C CYS A 108 -1.05 -25.78 0.13
N LYS A 109 -0.62 -24.67 0.77
CA LYS A 109 -0.86 -24.43 2.21
C LYS A 109 -2.10 -23.57 2.38
N TYR A 110 -2.96 -23.97 3.31
CA TYR A 110 -4.04 -23.13 3.81
C TYR A 110 -3.76 -22.82 5.28
N ILE A 111 -3.74 -21.53 5.61
CA ILE A 111 -3.67 -21.05 6.98
C ILE A 111 -4.98 -20.33 7.29
N GLU A 112 -5.64 -20.72 8.36
CA GLU A 112 -6.86 -20.06 8.83
C GLU A 112 -6.46 -18.81 9.61
N THR A 113 -6.69 -17.63 9.02
CA THR A 113 -6.32 -16.36 9.64
C THR A 113 -7.42 -15.83 10.55
N VAL A 114 -8.68 -16.14 10.27
CA VAL A 114 -9.81 -15.77 11.15
C VAL A 114 -10.87 -16.85 11.15
N ASN A 115 -11.41 -17.16 12.33
CA ASN A 115 -12.59 -18.02 12.48
C ASN A 115 -13.36 -17.63 13.74
N GLN A 116 -14.00 -16.48 13.67
CA GLN A 116 -14.89 -16.00 14.72
C GLN A 116 -16.30 -16.50 14.44
N ASN A 117 -17.01 -16.90 15.50
CA ASN A 117 -18.33 -17.48 15.41
C ASN A 117 -19.28 -16.83 16.42
N PHE A 118 -20.40 -16.29 15.93
CA PHE A 118 -21.40 -15.59 16.72
C PHE A 118 -22.75 -16.28 16.52
N ILE A 119 -23.38 -16.71 17.62
CA ILE A 119 -24.77 -17.19 17.60
C ILE A 119 -25.64 -15.94 17.77
N LEU A 120 -26.34 -15.54 16.71
CA LEU A 120 -27.21 -14.35 16.76
C LEU A 120 -28.56 -14.68 17.36
N TRP A 121 -29.05 -15.90 17.13
CA TRP A 121 -30.29 -16.41 17.70
C TRP A 121 -30.28 -17.94 17.73
N SER A 122 -30.91 -18.55 18.76
CA SER A 122 -31.05 -20.01 18.88
C SER A 122 -32.31 -20.35 19.67
N SER A 123 -33.13 -21.27 19.16
CA SER A 123 -34.38 -21.68 19.82
C SER A 123 -34.16 -22.29 21.22
N CYS A 124 -33.01 -22.92 21.44
CA CYS A 124 -32.66 -23.50 22.75
C CYS A 124 -32.29 -22.46 23.82
N SER A 125 -31.87 -21.24 23.44
CA SER A 125 -31.39 -20.23 24.42
C SER A 125 -32.48 -19.30 24.93
N SER A 126 -33.59 -19.17 24.20
CA SER A 126 -34.69 -18.25 24.53
C SER A 126 -36.03 -18.99 24.53
N PRO A 127 -36.33 -19.82 25.54
CA PRO A 127 -37.55 -20.64 25.58
C PRO A 127 -38.86 -19.82 25.58
N ALA A 128 -38.80 -18.53 25.94
CA ALA A 128 -39.93 -17.60 25.87
C ALA A 128 -40.24 -17.10 24.45
N GLU A 129 -39.28 -17.17 23.52
CA GLU A 129 -39.46 -16.77 22.12
C GLU A 129 -39.75 -18.00 21.26
N THR A 130 -40.97 -18.11 20.77
CA THR A 130 -41.41 -19.28 19.99
C THR A 130 -40.89 -19.28 18.56
N ALA A 131 -40.34 -18.17 18.05
CA ALA A 131 -39.84 -18.05 16.69
C ALA A 131 -38.64 -17.10 16.58
N CYS A 132 -37.81 -17.29 15.54
CA CYS A 132 -36.72 -16.38 15.21
C CYS A 132 -37.26 -14.98 14.87
N PRO A 133 -36.66 -13.89 15.35
CA PRO A 133 -36.97 -12.55 14.85
C PRO A 133 -36.78 -12.46 13.33
N GLU A 134 -37.64 -11.66 12.66
CA GLU A 134 -37.51 -11.42 11.22
C GLU A 134 -36.23 -10.68 10.86
N SER A 135 -35.69 -9.87 11.77
CA SER A 135 -34.45 -9.11 11.59
C SER A 135 -33.54 -9.29 12.80
N LEU A 136 -32.30 -9.70 12.55
CA LEU A 136 -31.28 -9.91 13.58
C LEU A 136 -30.14 -8.92 13.36
N ALA A 137 -30.03 -7.92 14.24
CA ALA A 137 -28.92 -6.99 14.24
C ALA A 137 -27.63 -7.67 14.77
N PHE A 138 -26.48 -7.25 14.25
CA PHE A 138 -25.19 -7.71 14.73
C PHE A 138 -24.12 -6.63 14.59
N ALA A 139 -23.09 -6.73 15.43
CA ALA A 139 -21.91 -5.90 15.38
C ALA A 139 -20.69 -6.70 15.84
N ALA A 140 -19.67 -6.83 14.99
CA ALA A 140 -18.45 -7.56 15.29
C ALA A 140 -17.22 -6.80 14.78
N ARG A 141 -16.10 -6.85 15.51
CA ARG A 141 -14.84 -6.24 15.06
C ARG A 141 -13.95 -7.29 14.39
N ILE A 142 -13.36 -6.92 13.27
CA ILE A 142 -12.33 -7.72 12.61
C ILE A 142 -11.08 -7.73 13.51
N PRO A 143 -10.51 -8.91 13.84
CA PRO A 143 -9.27 -8.98 14.63
C PRO A 143 -8.10 -8.35 13.85
N SER A 144 -7.15 -7.76 14.56
CA SER A 144 -5.92 -7.22 13.95
C SER A 144 -4.84 -8.26 13.72
N THR A 145 -4.95 -9.44 14.33
CA THR A 145 -3.90 -10.46 14.36
C THR A 145 -4.48 -11.86 14.27
N PHE A 146 -3.64 -12.83 13.90
CA PHE A 146 -3.94 -14.26 13.92
C PHE A 146 -2.74 -15.06 14.46
N ARG A 147 -2.95 -16.33 14.79
CA ARG A 147 -1.90 -17.24 15.25
C ARG A 147 -1.62 -18.30 14.18
N ASP A 148 -0.35 -18.57 13.90
CA ASP A 148 0.12 -19.74 13.14
C ASP A 148 1.22 -20.41 13.96
N GLY A 149 0.93 -21.59 14.52
CA GLY A 149 1.74 -22.17 15.60
C GLY A 149 1.75 -21.29 16.86
N ASP A 150 2.94 -21.05 17.40
CA ASP A 150 3.14 -20.22 18.61
C ASP A 150 3.31 -18.72 18.30
N ALA A 151 3.46 -18.37 17.03
CA ALA A 151 3.69 -16.99 16.60
C ALA A 151 2.36 -16.24 16.37
N VAL A 152 2.37 -14.95 16.69
CA VAL A 152 1.26 -14.03 16.44
C VAL A 152 1.63 -13.09 15.30
N PHE A 153 0.82 -13.07 14.25
CA PHE A 153 1.04 -12.26 13.06
C PHE A 153 -0.05 -11.21 12.89
N SER A 154 0.28 -10.11 12.22
CA SER A 154 -0.72 -9.13 11.79
C SER A 154 -1.59 -9.72 10.69
N LEU A 155 -2.90 -9.42 10.73
CA LEU A 155 -3.84 -9.89 9.73
C LEU A 155 -3.51 -9.24 8.37
N PRO A 156 -3.24 -10.02 7.30
CA PRO A 156 -2.88 -9.44 6.00
C PRO A 156 -4.09 -8.76 5.35
N PRO A 157 -3.90 -7.70 4.56
CA PRO A 157 -4.97 -7.16 3.71
C PRO A 157 -5.53 -8.24 2.76
N SER A 158 -6.77 -8.07 2.30
CA SER A 158 -7.31 -8.85 1.17
C SER A 158 -6.39 -8.69 -0.03
N TYR A 159 -5.70 -9.76 -0.40
CA TYR A 159 -4.65 -9.73 -1.40
C TYR A 159 -4.73 -10.96 -2.30
N GLU A 160 -4.43 -10.79 -3.57
CA GLU A 160 -4.32 -11.88 -4.53
C GLU A 160 -3.18 -11.56 -5.49
N THR A 161 -2.21 -12.47 -5.63
CA THR A 161 -1.22 -12.38 -6.69
C THR A 161 -1.52 -13.44 -7.75
N ASN A 162 -1.94 -12.95 -8.92
CA ASN A 162 -2.11 -13.76 -10.12
C ASN A 162 -0.91 -13.50 -11.02
N SER A 163 0.15 -14.29 -10.87
CA SER A 163 1.30 -14.21 -11.76
C SER A 163 0.96 -14.89 -13.08
N THR A 164 0.55 -14.11 -14.07
CA THR A 164 0.48 -14.58 -15.45
C THR A 164 1.90 -14.91 -15.95
N GLY A 165 2.08 -16.11 -16.52
CA GLY A 165 3.29 -16.48 -17.27
C GLY A 165 4.28 -17.43 -16.58
N LEU A 166 4.23 -17.61 -15.25
CA LEU A 166 5.04 -18.61 -14.54
C LEU A 166 4.21 -19.19 -13.38
N PRO A 167 3.96 -20.52 -13.34
CA PRO A 167 3.11 -21.14 -12.32
C PRO A 167 3.70 -21.12 -10.90
N SER A 168 4.90 -20.58 -10.68
CA SER A 168 5.72 -20.87 -9.51
C SER A 168 5.30 -20.20 -8.19
N PHE A 169 4.54 -19.10 -8.22
CA PHE A 169 4.26 -18.34 -7.00
C PHE A 169 2.86 -17.70 -7.00
N CYS A 170 1.93 -18.28 -6.25
CA CYS A 170 0.62 -17.68 -6.01
C CYS A 170 0.34 -17.60 -4.51
N ALA A 171 -0.09 -16.42 -4.05
CA ALA A 171 -0.48 -16.21 -2.67
C ALA A 171 -1.75 -15.36 -2.63
N SER A 172 -2.72 -15.75 -1.80
CA SER A 172 -3.94 -15.00 -1.61
C SER A 172 -4.42 -14.99 -0.16
N ALA A 173 -4.82 -13.83 0.32
CA ALA A 173 -5.48 -13.62 1.60
C ALA A 173 -6.93 -13.22 1.31
N SER A 174 -7.88 -14.04 1.72
CA SER A 174 -9.30 -13.83 1.46
C SER A 174 -10.13 -13.86 2.75
N TYR A 175 -11.16 -13.03 2.79
CA TYR A 175 -12.04 -12.87 3.95
C TYR A 175 -13.49 -12.92 3.51
N HIS A 176 -14.31 -13.62 4.30
CA HIS A 176 -15.73 -13.79 4.01
C HIS A 176 -16.56 -13.77 5.29
N LEU A 177 -17.73 -13.13 5.21
CA LEU A 177 -18.81 -13.35 6.15
C LEU A 177 -19.58 -14.59 5.73
N LYS A 178 -19.87 -15.47 6.67
CA LYS A 178 -20.64 -16.69 6.44
C LYS A 178 -21.84 -16.73 7.37
N VAL A 179 -23.04 -16.60 6.81
CA VAL A 179 -24.30 -16.77 7.53
C VAL A 179 -24.70 -18.24 7.43
N VAL A 180 -24.93 -18.89 8.58
CA VAL A 180 -25.39 -20.28 8.67
C VAL A 180 -26.74 -20.29 9.36
N ILE A 181 -27.76 -20.80 8.67
CA ILE A 181 -29.10 -20.96 9.21
C ILE A 181 -29.40 -22.45 9.33
N SER A 182 -29.73 -22.88 10.53
CA SER A 182 -30.23 -24.23 10.82
C SER A 182 -31.75 -24.18 10.88
N ARG A 183 -32.44 -25.09 10.19
CA ARG A 183 -33.90 -25.19 10.15
C ARG A 183 -34.40 -26.57 10.52
N SER A 184 -35.58 -26.64 11.12
CA SER A 184 -36.31 -27.89 11.32
C SER A 184 -36.90 -28.35 9.98
N SER A 185 -36.63 -29.60 9.59
CA SER A 185 -37.29 -30.26 8.47
C SER A 185 -38.51 -31.05 8.95
N MET A 186 -39.45 -31.35 8.06
CA MET A 186 -40.69 -32.11 8.35
C MET A 186 -40.42 -33.50 8.96
N TRP A 187 -39.23 -34.07 8.76
CA TRP A 187 -38.86 -35.42 9.20
C TRP A 187 -38.00 -35.40 10.47
N ASN A 188 -38.13 -34.39 11.32
CA ASN A 188 -37.30 -34.16 12.52
C ASN A 188 -35.77 -34.04 12.26
N PHE A 189 -35.34 -33.92 11.00
CA PHE A 189 -33.95 -33.66 10.66
C PHE A 189 -33.65 -32.15 10.67
N THR A 190 -32.45 -31.78 11.12
CA THR A 190 -31.97 -30.39 11.04
C THR A 190 -31.25 -30.15 9.72
N THR A 191 -31.78 -29.25 8.89
CA THR A 191 -31.09 -28.81 7.66
C THR A 191 -30.23 -27.59 7.95
N LYS A 192 -29.03 -27.52 7.36
CA LYS A 192 -28.13 -26.38 7.50
C LYS A 192 -27.87 -25.76 6.14
N LYS A 193 -28.27 -24.50 5.95
CA LYS A 193 -27.96 -23.71 4.75
C LYS A 193 -26.94 -22.65 5.10
N SER A 194 -25.93 -22.45 4.25
CA SER A 194 -24.90 -21.43 4.49
C SER A 194 -24.66 -20.55 3.28
N PHE A 195 -24.45 -19.27 3.53
CA PHE A 195 -24.20 -18.23 2.52
C PHE A 195 -22.86 -17.59 2.79
N ARG A 196 -22.12 -17.24 1.75
CA ARG A 196 -20.81 -16.60 1.86
C ARG A 196 -20.85 -15.27 1.14
N LEU A 197 -20.39 -14.22 1.82
CA LEU A 197 -20.22 -12.88 1.25
C LEU A 197 -18.74 -12.51 1.37
N PRO A 198 -18.01 -12.31 0.26
CA PRO A 198 -16.64 -11.80 0.33
C PRO A 198 -16.60 -10.40 0.91
N ILE A 199 -15.53 -10.10 1.66
CA ILE A 199 -15.23 -8.76 2.13
C ILE A 199 -13.78 -8.38 1.81
N ASN A 200 -13.54 -7.09 1.63
CA ASN A 200 -12.23 -6.51 1.46
C ASN A 200 -11.72 -5.99 2.80
N TYR A 201 -10.71 -6.64 3.36
CA TYR A 201 -9.99 -6.13 4.53
C TYR A 201 -8.80 -5.29 4.07
N LEU A 202 -8.81 -3.99 4.34
CA LEU A 202 -7.76 -3.04 3.93
C LEU A 202 -7.21 -2.31 5.17
N PRO A 203 -6.34 -2.95 5.96
CA PRO A 203 -5.60 -2.28 7.02
C PRO A 203 -4.72 -1.20 6.40
N ARG A 204 -5.10 0.07 6.60
CA ARG A 204 -4.36 1.23 6.09
C ARG A 204 -3.51 1.80 7.22
N SER A 205 -2.20 1.82 7.02
CA SER A 205 -1.28 2.68 7.77
C SER A 205 -1.09 4.01 7.02
N ARG A 206 -0.52 5.01 7.70
CA ARG A 206 -0.11 6.27 7.08
C ARG A 206 1.38 6.50 7.33
N PRO A 207 2.07 7.19 6.41
CA PRO A 207 3.36 7.79 6.72
C PRO A 207 3.27 8.64 7.99
N PRO A 208 4.33 8.66 8.82
CA PRO A 208 4.38 9.53 10.00
C PRO A 208 4.43 11.02 9.62
N GLN A 209 4.88 11.32 8.41
CA GLN A 209 5.07 12.67 7.88
C GLN A 209 4.63 12.72 6.40
N PRO A 210 4.10 13.85 5.92
CA PRO A 210 3.71 14.01 4.53
C PRO A 210 4.94 14.16 3.64
N VAL A 211 4.81 13.83 2.35
CA VAL A 211 5.85 14.13 1.37
C VAL A 211 5.92 15.64 1.15
N LEU A 212 7.14 16.17 0.99
CA LEU A 212 7.40 17.55 0.61
C LEU A 212 6.92 17.81 -0.84
N ASN A 213 5.61 17.94 -1.00
CA ASN A 213 5.00 18.16 -2.30
C ASN A 213 5.35 19.55 -2.84
N GLY A 214 5.77 19.62 -4.11
CA GLY A 214 5.93 20.89 -4.84
C GLY A 214 7.21 21.67 -4.58
N ARG A 215 8.21 21.09 -3.90
CA ARG A 215 9.55 21.68 -3.77
C ARG A 215 10.58 20.84 -4.52
N ASN A 216 11.40 21.48 -5.35
CA ASN A 216 12.49 20.78 -6.04
C ASN A 216 13.65 20.49 -5.07
N PHE A 217 14.44 19.47 -5.39
CA PHE A 217 15.60 19.07 -4.58
C PHE A 217 16.58 20.24 -4.40
N LEU A 218 16.95 20.91 -5.50
CA LEU A 218 17.97 21.96 -5.49
C LEU A 218 17.61 23.18 -4.63
N SER A 219 16.32 23.53 -4.49
CA SER A 219 15.90 24.62 -3.58
C SER A 219 15.89 24.21 -2.11
N THR A 220 15.71 22.92 -1.82
CA THR A 220 15.51 22.45 -0.45
C THR A 220 16.76 21.88 0.18
N VAL A 221 17.64 21.23 -0.59
CA VAL A 221 18.84 20.56 -0.05
C VAL A 221 19.76 21.49 0.74
N LYS A 222 19.82 22.78 0.38
CA LYS A 222 20.64 23.78 1.09
C LYS A 222 20.01 24.28 2.38
N VAL A 223 18.68 24.30 2.46
CA VAL A 223 17.94 24.88 3.59
C VAL A 223 17.48 23.80 4.56
N LEU A 224 17.21 22.59 4.06
CA LEU A 224 16.66 21.44 4.75
C LEU A 224 17.37 20.14 4.28
N PRO A 225 18.69 20.00 4.42
CA PRO A 225 19.41 18.80 4.02
C PRO A 225 18.90 17.53 4.74
N GLU A 226 18.44 17.66 5.98
CA GLU A 226 17.91 16.58 6.81
C GLU A 226 16.62 15.94 6.26
N GLU A 227 15.92 16.63 5.35
CA GLU A 227 14.70 16.13 4.70
C GLU A 227 14.99 15.17 3.55
N TRP A 228 16.27 14.99 3.19
CA TRP A 228 16.69 14.14 2.08
C TRP A 228 17.56 12.98 2.56
N TYR A 229 17.18 11.78 2.12
CA TYR A 229 18.02 10.59 2.22
C TYR A 229 18.88 10.47 0.96
N GLN A 230 20.19 10.34 1.15
CA GLN A 230 21.16 10.10 0.09
C GLN A 230 21.64 8.64 0.09
N SER A 231 21.68 8.04 -1.09
CA SER A 231 22.36 6.77 -1.33
C SER A 231 23.43 6.96 -2.41
N SER A 232 24.67 6.62 -2.10
CA SER A 232 25.78 6.75 -3.03
C SER A 232 26.15 5.40 -3.65
N SER A 233 26.56 5.44 -4.92
CA SER A 233 27.10 4.29 -5.65
C SER A 233 28.15 4.77 -6.66
N VAL A 234 28.90 3.83 -7.24
CA VAL A 234 29.92 4.16 -8.23
C VAL A 234 29.65 3.38 -9.51
N LEU A 235 29.40 4.08 -10.61
CA LEU A 235 29.31 3.49 -11.94
C LEU A 235 30.72 3.13 -12.42
N LYS A 236 30.98 1.84 -12.47
CA LYS A 236 32.26 1.31 -12.95
C LYS A 236 32.22 1.11 -14.46
N PRO A 237 33.25 1.54 -15.21
CA PRO A 237 33.35 1.24 -16.62
C PRO A 237 33.41 -0.28 -16.82
N ARG A 238 32.78 -0.76 -17.90
CA ARG A 238 32.94 -2.16 -18.34
C ARG A 238 34.42 -2.42 -18.61
N PHE A 239 34.84 -3.68 -18.44
CA PHE A 239 36.26 -4.08 -18.53
C PHE A 239 36.96 -3.54 -19.79
N ALA A 240 36.29 -3.59 -20.94
CA ALA A 240 36.81 -3.11 -22.22
C ALA A 240 37.14 -1.60 -22.29
N PHE A 241 36.59 -0.77 -21.40
CA PHE A 241 36.75 0.69 -21.43
C PHE A 241 37.51 1.25 -20.21
N ARG A 242 38.08 0.38 -19.36
CA ARG A 242 38.73 0.80 -18.09
C ARG A 242 39.90 1.77 -18.26
N ASN A 243 40.57 1.75 -19.40
CA ASN A 243 41.71 2.63 -19.69
C ASN A 243 41.29 3.98 -20.29
N VAL A 244 40.02 4.12 -20.70
CA VAL A 244 39.51 5.30 -21.42
C VAL A 244 38.54 6.10 -20.55
N VAL A 245 37.71 5.40 -19.79
CA VAL A 245 36.65 5.96 -18.95
C VAL A 245 36.98 5.68 -17.50
N ARG A 246 36.84 6.69 -16.63
CA ARG A 246 37.03 6.56 -15.19
C ARG A 246 35.67 6.30 -14.51
N PRO A 247 35.67 5.75 -13.28
CA PRO A 247 34.43 5.59 -12.52
C PRO A 247 33.71 6.94 -12.33
N VAL A 248 32.38 6.88 -12.29
CA VAL A 248 31.51 8.04 -12.03
C VAL A 248 30.76 7.79 -10.73
N ASP A 249 30.87 8.73 -9.79
CA ASP A 249 30.12 8.69 -8.55
C ASP A 249 28.66 9.09 -8.81
N VAL A 250 27.73 8.37 -8.19
CA VAL A 250 26.29 8.59 -8.37
C VAL A 250 25.63 8.69 -7.01
N ASN A 251 24.98 9.82 -6.76
CA ASN A 251 24.22 10.10 -5.57
C ASN A 251 22.72 10.12 -5.91
N PHE A 252 21.96 9.26 -5.26
CA PHE A 252 20.52 9.13 -5.39
C PHE A 252 19.84 9.72 -4.16
N PHE A 253 18.95 10.70 -4.36
CA PHE A 253 18.25 11.40 -3.29
C PHE A 253 16.74 11.18 -3.37
N VAL A 254 16.14 10.90 -2.22
CA VAL A 254 14.69 10.80 -2.00
C VAL A 254 14.33 11.39 -0.64
N PRO A 255 13.06 11.73 -0.37
CA PRO A 255 12.64 12.20 0.95
C PRO A 255 13.02 11.23 2.08
N VAL A 256 13.52 11.78 3.18
CA VAL A 256 14.05 11.03 4.34
C VAL A 256 13.01 10.08 4.98
N VAL A 257 11.73 10.46 4.90
CA VAL A 257 10.61 9.71 5.49
C VAL A 257 10.54 8.28 5.00
N ARG A 258 10.92 8.01 3.74
CA ARG A 258 10.98 6.71 3.06
C ARG A 258 9.76 5.79 3.22
N ILE A 259 8.67 6.33 3.74
CA ILE A 259 7.37 5.70 3.91
C ILE A 259 6.40 6.62 3.21
N PHE A 260 5.82 6.14 2.14
CA PHE A 260 4.98 6.93 1.24
C PHE A 260 3.58 6.34 1.20
N GLY A 261 2.57 7.20 1.07
CA GLY A 261 1.25 6.79 0.67
C GLY A 261 1.28 6.20 -0.74
N ILE A 262 0.37 5.26 -1.02
CA ILE A 262 0.29 4.60 -2.34
C ILE A 262 0.07 5.63 -3.47
N SER A 263 -0.67 6.70 -3.18
CA SER A 263 -0.98 7.76 -4.14
C SER A 263 0.03 8.89 -4.14
N ASP A 264 1.06 8.85 -3.27
CA ASP A 264 2.01 9.93 -3.15
C ASP A 264 2.90 9.98 -4.40
N THR A 265 3.22 11.20 -4.82
CA THR A 265 4.29 11.47 -5.77
C THR A 265 5.59 11.58 -4.99
N ILE A 266 6.57 10.73 -5.31
CA ILE A 266 7.86 10.73 -4.64
C ILE A 266 8.85 11.50 -5.51
N PRO A 267 9.37 12.66 -5.06
CA PRO A 267 10.42 13.35 -5.78
C PRO A 267 11.73 12.56 -5.70
N VAL A 268 12.46 12.52 -6.81
CA VAL A 268 13.72 11.79 -6.97
C VAL A 268 14.73 12.73 -7.60
N HIS A 269 15.96 12.74 -7.07
CA HIS A 269 17.09 13.44 -7.68
C HIS A 269 18.27 12.47 -7.84
N ILE A 270 18.97 12.55 -8.97
CA ILE A 270 20.18 11.79 -9.24
C ILE A 270 21.27 12.77 -9.66
N HIS A 271 22.39 12.69 -8.96
CA HIS A 271 23.56 13.50 -9.22
C HIS A 271 24.72 12.60 -9.62
N PHE A 272 25.33 12.89 -10.77
CA PHE A 272 26.53 12.23 -11.26
C PHE A 272 27.72 13.16 -11.09
N CYS A 273 28.82 12.65 -10.51
CA CYS A 273 30.07 13.39 -10.35
C CYS A 273 31.24 12.56 -10.89
N GLY A 274 32.09 13.17 -11.71
CA GLY A 274 33.29 12.50 -12.21
C GLY A 274 33.94 13.21 -13.38
N PRO A 275 34.99 12.62 -13.97
CA PRO A 275 35.72 13.25 -15.07
C PRO A 275 34.81 13.53 -16.27
N LEU A 276 34.97 14.70 -16.89
CA LEU A 276 34.16 15.15 -18.04
C LEU A 276 34.04 14.08 -19.14
N SER A 277 35.16 13.44 -19.49
CA SER A 277 35.19 12.37 -20.50
C SER A 277 34.28 11.19 -20.17
N SER A 278 34.11 10.89 -18.87
CA SER A 278 33.27 9.79 -18.40
C SER A 278 31.80 10.20 -18.34
N LEU A 279 31.50 11.43 -17.91
CA LEU A 279 30.14 11.97 -17.95
C LEU A 279 29.60 12.14 -19.36
N GLN A 280 30.44 12.53 -20.34
CA GLN A 280 30.05 12.57 -21.75
C GLN A 280 29.62 11.18 -22.28
N VAL A 281 30.27 10.11 -21.80
CA VAL A 281 29.87 8.74 -22.13
C VAL A 281 28.54 8.37 -21.48
N VAL A 282 28.31 8.73 -20.21
CA VAL A 282 27.00 8.54 -19.55
C VAL A 282 25.91 9.31 -20.32
N HIS A 283 26.16 10.57 -20.63
CA HIS A 283 25.23 11.44 -21.33
C HIS A 283 24.86 10.90 -22.71
N SER A 284 25.84 10.50 -23.52
CA SER A 284 25.59 9.93 -24.86
C SER A 284 24.80 8.63 -24.82
N ARG A 285 24.95 7.80 -23.78
CA ARG A 285 24.17 6.57 -23.61
C ARG A 285 22.70 6.85 -23.28
N LEU A 286 22.44 7.87 -22.47
CA LEU A 286 21.08 8.26 -22.10
C LEU A 286 20.31 8.90 -23.27
N LEU A 287 20.99 9.41 -24.30
CA LEU A 287 20.37 9.95 -25.52
C LEU A 287 19.92 8.88 -26.53
N LEU A 288 20.41 7.66 -26.44
CA LEU A 288 20.25 6.63 -27.48
C LEU A 288 18.98 5.75 -27.32
N GLU A 289 18.20 5.90 -26.25
CA GLU A 289 17.11 4.93 -25.94
C GLU A 289 15.72 5.24 -26.54
N ASP A 290 15.53 6.34 -27.29
CA ASP A 290 14.21 6.68 -27.87
C ASP A 290 14.05 6.23 -29.34
N GLU A 291 14.33 4.96 -29.65
CA GLU A 291 14.12 4.40 -31.00
C GLU A 291 12.65 4.03 -31.30
N ARG A 292 11.70 4.31 -30.40
CA ARG A 292 10.28 3.91 -30.56
C ARG A 292 9.38 4.96 -31.20
N VAL A 293 9.89 6.13 -31.61
CA VAL A 293 9.08 7.22 -32.15
C VAL A 293 9.29 7.46 -33.66
N THR A 294 8.37 6.85 -34.41
CA THR A 294 7.73 7.24 -35.68
C THR A 294 8.53 7.47 -36.97
N ARG A 295 8.02 6.79 -38.01
CA ARG A 295 8.48 6.77 -39.40
C ARG A 295 8.58 8.14 -40.09
N TRP A 296 7.84 9.17 -39.72
CA TRP A 296 7.74 10.42 -40.50
C TRP A 296 7.84 11.66 -39.59
N GLY A 297 8.97 12.36 -39.62
CA GLY A 297 9.12 13.75 -39.10
C GLY A 297 9.82 13.91 -37.74
N ARG A 298 10.97 14.61 -37.75
CA ARG A 298 11.82 15.07 -36.62
C ARG A 298 12.13 14.04 -35.51
N LYS A 299 13.37 13.53 -35.53
CA LYS A 299 13.97 12.80 -34.40
C LYS A 299 14.15 13.76 -33.22
N ASN A 300 13.21 13.76 -32.27
CA ASN A 300 13.48 14.29 -30.94
C ASN A 300 14.31 13.22 -30.21
N THR A 301 15.62 13.47 -30.07
CA THR A 301 16.46 12.72 -29.13
C THR A 301 16.01 13.08 -27.72
N SER A 302 15.06 12.33 -27.15
CA SER A 302 14.70 12.50 -25.75
C SER A 302 15.69 11.71 -24.89
N MET A 303 16.31 12.39 -23.93
CA MET A 303 17.23 11.75 -23.00
C MET A 303 16.38 11.12 -21.89
N VAL A 304 16.40 9.79 -21.77
CA VAL A 304 15.48 9.08 -20.88
C VAL A 304 16.28 8.37 -19.79
N LEU A 305 16.35 8.98 -18.61
CA LEU A 305 16.69 8.27 -17.39
C LEU A 305 15.38 7.92 -16.69
N SER A 306 15.21 6.64 -16.31
CA SER A 306 14.00 6.18 -15.64
C SER A 306 14.29 5.65 -14.25
N VAL A 307 13.29 5.78 -13.37
CA VAL A 307 13.28 5.22 -12.03
C VAL A 307 12.08 4.29 -11.89
N GLU A 308 12.26 3.13 -11.29
CA GLU A 308 11.19 2.15 -11.06
C GLU A 308 10.97 1.93 -9.56
N LEU A 309 9.70 1.88 -9.15
CA LEU A 309 9.33 1.34 -7.86
C LEU A 309 9.08 -0.15 -8.01
N ARG A 310 9.85 -0.95 -7.28
CA ARG A 310 9.71 -2.40 -7.26
C ARG A 310 9.16 -2.85 -5.91
N ARG A 311 8.15 -3.70 -5.96
CA ARG A 311 7.62 -4.44 -4.82
C ARG A 311 8.24 -5.81 -4.77
N GLN A 312 8.77 -6.19 -3.63
CA GLN A 312 9.21 -7.56 -3.40
C GLN A 312 8.10 -8.32 -2.68
N VAL A 313 7.63 -9.40 -3.29
CA VAL A 313 6.73 -10.37 -2.66
C VAL A 313 7.58 -11.54 -2.22
N SER A 314 7.69 -11.79 -0.92
CA SER A 314 8.35 -12.98 -0.37
C SER A 314 7.34 -13.93 0.23
N VAL A 315 7.54 -15.23 0.01
CA VAL A 315 6.74 -16.31 0.58
C VAL A 315 7.69 -17.28 1.27
N GLU A 316 7.31 -17.74 2.45
CA GLU A 316 8.03 -18.76 3.20
C GLU A 316 7.11 -19.96 3.46
N PHE A 317 7.58 -21.15 3.11
CA PHE A 317 6.85 -22.41 3.23
C PHE A 317 7.81 -23.54 3.61
N GLU A 318 7.58 -24.18 4.76
CA GLU A 318 8.37 -25.34 5.25
C GLU A 318 9.89 -25.09 5.24
N GLY A 319 10.32 -23.91 5.69
CA GLY A 319 11.74 -23.51 5.71
C GLY A 319 12.32 -23.13 4.34
N ARG A 320 11.51 -23.17 3.28
CA ARG A 320 11.89 -22.68 1.94
C ARG A 320 11.33 -21.30 1.73
N SER A 321 12.18 -20.36 1.32
CA SER A 321 11.78 -19.00 0.98
C SER A 321 11.90 -18.77 -0.53
N GLY A 322 10.91 -18.12 -1.13
CA GLY A 322 10.98 -17.59 -2.48
C GLY A 322 10.60 -16.11 -2.49
N TRP A 323 11.13 -15.35 -3.45
CA TRP A 323 10.71 -13.97 -3.64
C TRP A 323 10.62 -13.61 -5.11
N LYS A 324 9.77 -12.62 -5.41
CA LYS A 324 9.62 -12.05 -6.75
C LYS A 324 9.45 -10.54 -6.68
N ASN A 325 10.11 -9.84 -7.59
CA ASN A 325 9.98 -8.40 -7.74
C ASN A 325 8.98 -8.05 -8.84
N TRP A 326 8.15 -7.03 -8.58
CA TRP A 326 7.18 -6.49 -9.52
C TRP A 326 7.34 -4.98 -9.63
N VAL A 327 7.35 -4.45 -10.85
CA VAL A 327 7.35 -3.00 -11.07
C VAL A 327 5.95 -2.46 -10.80
N ILE A 328 5.80 -1.75 -9.68
CA ILE A 328 4.55 -1.16 -9.22
C ILE A 328 4.45 0.33 -9.52
N GLY A 329 5.50 0.96 -10.05
CA GLY A 329 5.54 2.37 -10.40
C GLY A 329 6.77 2.68 -11.25
N SER A 330 6.69 3.75 -12.03
CA SER A 330 7.79 4.21 -12.88
C SER A 330 7.75 5.72 -13.03
N GLY A 331 8.91 6.34 -13.14
CA GLY A 331 9.11 7.77 -13.30
C GLY A 331 10.16 8.04 -14.35
N ILE A 332 10.03 9.16 -15.04
CA ILE A 332 11.04 9.65 -15.99
C ILE A 332 11.72 10.84 -15.34
N LEU A 333 13.03 10.81 -15.28
CA LEU A 333 13.86 11.91 -14.80
C LEU A 333 14.23 12.80 -15.99
N ARG A 334 14.44 14.08 -15.71
CA ARG A 334 14.82 15.12 -16.67
C ARG A 334 16.09 15.81 -16.17
N PRO A 335 16.96 16.29 -17.07
CA PRO A 335 18.13 17.04 -16.66
C PRO A 335 17.70 18.39 -16.03
N SER A 336 18.25 18.74 -14.86
CA SER A 336 17.88 19.97 -14.13
C SER A 336 18.52 21.24 -14.71
N THR A 337 19.65 21.12 -15.40
CA THR A 337 20.40 22.21 -16.06
C THR A 337 21.11 21.68 -17.31
N PRO A 338 21.55 22.54 -18.25
CA PRO A 338 22.39 22.11 -19.35
C PRO A 338 23.65 21.44 -18.76
N PRO A 339 23.95 20.17 -19.09
CA PRO A 339 24.96 19.38 -18.39
C PRO A 339 26.39 19.88 -18.64
N PHE A 340 26.60 20.76 -19.62
CA PHE A 340 27.93 21.28 -19.96
C PHE A 340 27.80 22.76 -20.36
N TYR A 341 28.19 23.67 -19.47
CA TYR A 341 28.48 25.03 -19.89
C TYR A 341 29.81 25.01 -20.62
N CYS A 342 29.81 25.40 -21.90
CA CYS A 342 31.03 25.53 -22.68
C CYS A 342 31.86 26.66 -22.07
N HIS A 343 32.76 26.36 -21.14
CA HIS A 343 33.70 27.33 -20.63
C HIS A 343 34.58 27.79 -21.79
N THR A 344 34.44 29.06 -22.14
CA THR A 344 35.19 29.74 -23.19
C THR A 344 36.68 29.66 -22.89
N ARG A 345 37.38 28.69 -23.50
CA ARG A 345 38.82 28.61 -23.83
C ARG A 345 39.84 29.08 -22.77
N GLY A 346 39.50 29.08 -21.49
CA GLY A 346 40.42 29.38 -20.39
C GLY A 346 40.80 28.11 -19.65
N SER A 347 41.92 27.48 -20.03
CA SER A 347 42.69 26.48 -19.27
C SER A 347 41.92 25.68 -18.19
N CYS A 348 40.95 24.85 -18.57
CA CYS A 348 40.38 23.85 -17.66
C CYS A 348 41.49 22.88 -17.27
N SER A 349 41.69 22.69 -15.97
CA SER A 349 42.66 21.71 -15.50
C SER A 349 42.14 20.30 -15.85
N THR A 350 43.02 19.40 -16.27
CA THR A 350 42.67 18.02 -16.66
C THR A 350 42.17 17.16 -15.49
N HIS A 351 41.99 17.74 -14.31
CA HIS A 351 41.64 17.05 -13.06
C HIS A 351 40.29 17.47 -12.48
N ASP A 352 39.59 18.42 -13.09
CA ASP A 352 38.32 18.87 -12.54
C ASP A 352 37.21 17.83 -12.78
N ASN A 353 36.57 17.42 -11.67
CA ASN A 353 35.34 16.63 -11.74
C ASN A 353 34.21 17.55 -12.17
N GLU A 354 33.41 17.06 -13.10
CA GLU A 354 32.21 17.72 -13.57
C GLU A 354 30.98 17.09 -12.89
N GLU A 355 29.84 17.76 -13.00
CA GLU A 355 28.59 17.37 -12.36
C GLU A 355 27.43 17.32 -13.37
N MET A 356 26.51 16.36 -13.21
CA MET A 356 25.29 16.27 -14.00
C MET A 356 24.10 15.89 -13.11
N ASP A 357 23.05 16.69 -13.15
CA ASP A 357 21.87 16.55 -12.29
C ASP A 357 20.61 16.16 -13.05
N TRP A 358 19.85 15.26 -12.45
CA TRP A 358 18.59 14.72 -12.96
C TRP A 358 17.53 14.78 -11.89
N GLU A 359 16.38 15.36 -12.21
CA GLU A 359 15.23 15.44 -11.31
C GLU A 359 14.00 14.81 -11.93
N GLY A 360 13.13 14.28 -11.09
CA GLY A 360 11.84 13.81 -11.53
C GLY A 360 11.03 13.25 -10.39
N GLU A 361 10.00 12.52 -10.77
CA GLU A 361 8.99 12.05 -9.83
C GLU A 361 8.61 10.61 -10.17
N VAL A 362 8.30 9.84 -9.13
CA VAL A 362 7.80 8.47 -9.28
C VAL A 362 6.55 8.25 -8.45
N ARG A 363 5.59 7.50 -9.00
CA ARG A 363 4.33 7.14 -8.34
C ARG A 363 4.02 5.67 -8.56
N CYS A 364 3.31 5.07 -7.61
CA CYS A 364 2.68 3.77 -7.85
C CYS A 364 1.63 3.87 -8.97
N LYS A 365 1.44 2.78 -9.71
CA LYS A 365 0.36 2.63 -10.69
C LYS A 365 -1.00 2.69 -9.98
N ALA A 366 -2.02 3.12 -10.73
CA ALA A 366 -3.36 3.35 -10.18
C ALA A 366 -4.08 2.07 -9.70
N ASP A 367 -3.64 0.89 -10.15
CA ASP A 367 -4.14 -0.43 -9.74
C ASP A 367 -3.52 -0.94 -8.44
N VAL A 368 -2.47 -0.27 -7.93
CA VAL A 368 -1.86 -0.61 -6.64
C VAL A 368 -2.82 -0.22 -5.51
N ARG A 369 -3.20 -1.21 -4.69
CA ARG A 369 -4.13 -1.02 -3.55
C ARG A 369 -3.52 -1.28 -2.19
N ILE A 370 -2.43 -2.03 -2.14
CA ILE A 370 -1.75 -2.45 -0.91
C ILE A 370 -0.33 -1.94 -0.96
N GLY A 371 0.17 -1.34 0.12
CA GLY A 371 1.54 -0.86 0.23
C GLY A 371 2.48 -1.96 0.69
N ARG A 372 2.47 -2.22 2.00
CA ARG A 372 3.31 -3.20 2.69
C ARG A 372 2.47 -4.01 3.67
N PHE A 373 2.80 -5.29 3.83
CA PHE A 373 2.38 -6.09 4.99
C PHE A 373 3.33 -7.26 5.21
N ASP A 374 3.30 -7.82 6.42
CA ASP A 374 4.05 -9.02 6.79
C ASP A 374 3.17 -9.88 7.69
N SER A 375 2.93 -11.11 7.26
CA SER A 375 2.11 -12.09 7.97
C SER A 375 2.87 -13.41 8.18
N GLY A 376 4.21 -13.33 8.28
CA GLY A 376 5.09 -14.47 8.49
C GLY A 376 5.39 -15.20 7.19
N CYS A 377 4.48 -16.09 6.76
CA CYS A 377 4.66 -16.89 5.55
C CYS A 377 4.48 -16.11 4.24
N ILE A 378 4.04 -14.85 4.30
CA ILE A 378 3.96 -13.93 3.16
C ILE A 378 4.31 -12.52 3.63
N ALA A 379 5.12 -11.82 2.84
CA ALA A 379 5.39 -10.41 3.03
C ALA A 379 5.46 -9.65 1.70
N LEU A 380 4.93 -8.44 1.71
CA LEU A 380 5.09 -7.44 0.66
C LEU A 380 5.99 -6.35 1.21
N LYS A 381 7.18 -6.20 0.62
CA LYS A 381 8.20 -5.22 1.01
C LYS A 381 8.31 -4.11 -0.02
#